data_AF-A0A9E7GHL4-F1
#
_entry.id   AF-A0A9E7GHL4-F1
#
_cell.length_a   1.000
_cell.length_b   1.000
_cell.length_c   1.000
_cell.angle_alpha   90.00
_cell.angle_beta   90.00
_cell.angle_gamma   90.00
#
_symmetry.space_group_name_H-M   'P 1'
#
loop_
_entity.id
_entity.type
_entity.pdbx_description
1 polymer ?
#
loop_
_entity_poly.entity_id
_entity_poly.type
_entity_poly.pdbx_seq_one_letter_code
_entity_poly.pdbx_strand_id
1 'polypeptide(L)'
;MTRTGAFGAEVAAFQVILRTWLQLMQSVRDRLVDVPREPLHEAEHRAYVAEAMDHHVSYFLAKSILALRDPAVALCPPRLSLLAKALLWIGGWQPTAALRLVPAGALSAEQASSLEAIRAVTRAAVAAVEKEMRRVQNDGLVRFMLAGRAAASAAAVAAAEKAAIGRMVARQWSVSVVADSLRMEVLRRVVALLSPLQAVDFLADVVRMEISMHQM
;
A
#
# COMPACT_ATOMS: atom_id res chain seq x y z
N MET A 1 -10.70 -26.38 23.47
CA MET A 1 -10.35 -25.01 23.91
C MET A 1 -8.84 -24.85 23.77
N THR A 2 -8.37 -24.18 22.72
CA THR A 2 -6.93 -23.87 22.47
C THR A 2 -6.73 -22.83 21.35
N ARG A 3 -7.76 -22.56 20.52
CA ARG A 3 -7.68 -21.59 19.42
C ARG A 3 -7.62 -20.11 19.84
N THR A 4 -8.07 -19.78 21.05
CA THR A 4 -8.10 -18.39 21.55
C THR A 4 -6.70 -17.85 21.90
N GLY A 5 -5.77 -18.69 22.34
CA GLY A 5 -4.40 -18.28 22.68
C GLY A 5 -3.53 -17.99 21.45
N ALA A 6 -3.65 -18.82 20.41
CA ALA A 6 -2.94 -18.61 19.14
C ALA A 6 -3.43 -17.35 18.41
N PHE A 7 -4.74 -17.14 18.35
CA PHE A 7 -5.34 -15.94 17.76
C PHE A 7 -4.89 -14.65 18.49
N GLY A 8 -4.80 -14.68 19.83
CA GLY A 8 -4.30 -13.55 20.62
C GLY A 8 -2.82 -13.23 20.38
N ALA A 9 -1.97 -14.25 20.29
CA ALA A 9 -0.54 -14.07 19.99
C ALA A 9 -0.29 -13.59 18.56
N GLU A 10 -1.09 -14.06 17.60
CA GLU A 10 -1.01 -13.67 16.19
C GLU A 10 -1.47 -12.22 15.97
N VAL A 11 -2.57 -11.82 16.62
CA VAL A 11 -2.99 -10.41 16.66
C VAL A 11 -1.87 -9.57 17.25
N ALA A 12 -1.27 -9.96 18.37
CA ALA A 12 -0.16 -9.25 19.01
C ALA A 12 1.07 -9.09 18.11
N ALA A 13 1.50 -10.14 17.41
CA ALA A 13 2.60 -10.08 16.45
C ALA A 13 2.33 -9.09 15.31
N PHE A 14 1.09 -9.08 14.79
CA PHE A 14 0.66 -8.07 13.82
C PHE A 14 0.73 -6.65 14.37
N GLN A 15 0.34 -6.44 15.64
CA GLN A 15 0.46 -5.12 16.28
C GLN A 15 1.90 -4.66 16.40
N VAL A 16 2.82 -5.58 16.66
CA VAL A 16 4.25 -5.28 16.75
C VAL A 16 4.77 -4.88 15.38
N ILE A 17 4.52 -5.68 14.34
CA ILE A 17 4.99 -5.39 12.98
C ILE A 17 4.49 -4.01 12.49
N LEU A 18 3.20 -3.73 12.62
CA LEU A 18 2.64 -2.45 12.17
C LEU A 18 3.17 -1.27 12.98
N ARG A 19 3.33 -1.42 14.30
CA ARG A 19 3.86 -0.37 15.17
C ARG A 19 5.33 -0.09 14.89
N THR A 20 6.14 -1.14 14.77
CA THR A 20 7.55 -1.03 14.40
C THR A 20 7.69 -0.37 13.04
N TRP A 21 6.88 -0.75 12.06
CA TRP A 21 6.86 -0.10 10.76
C TRP A 21 6.52 1.40 10.87
N LEU A 22 5.46 1.77 11.59
CA LEU A 22 5.09 3.19 11.78
C LEU A 22 6.19 4.01 12.47
N GLN A 23 6.85 3.43 13.47
CA GLN A 23 7.97 4.07 14.17
C GLN A 23 9.16 4.27 13.24
N LEU A 24 9.48 3.28 12.41
CA LEU A 24 10.53 3.40 11.41
C LEU A 24 10.19 4.46 10.34
N MET A 25 8.94 4.52 9.87
CA MET A 25 8.46 5.56 8.96
C MET A 25 8.58 6.95 9.55
N GLN A 26 8.22 7.13 10.82
CA GLN A 26 8.41 8.41 11.52
C GLN A 26 9.89 8.78 11.58
N SER A 27 10.75 7.82 11.90
CA SER A 27 12.20 8.03 11.94
C SER A 27 12.78 8.41 10.57
N VAL A 28 12.34 7.75 9.49
CA VAL A 28 12.73 8.08 8.10
C VAL A 28 12.23 9.47 7.74
N ARG A 29 10.96 9.80 8.06
CA ARG A 29 10.40 11.13 7.83
C ARG A 29 11.23 12.22 8.50
N ASP A 30 11.55 12.04 9.77
CA ASP A 30 12.28 13.04 10.55
C ASP A 30 13.66 13.28 9.94
N ARG A 31 14.37 12.21 9.54
CA ARG A 31 15.65 12.31 8.81
C ARG A 31 15.52 13.03 7.47
N LEU A 32 14.48 12.75 6.68
CA LEU A 32 14.23 13.44 5.41
C LEU A 32 13.93 14.93 5.60
N VAL A 33 13.25 15.29 6.70
CA VAL A 33 12.91 16.69 7.01
C VAL A 33 14.14 17.45 7.49
N ASP A 34 14.95 16.84 8.36
CA ASP A 34 16.08 17.46 9.04
C ASP A 34 17.37 17.48 8.22
N VAL A 35 17.39 16.86 7.03
CA VAL A 35 18.59 16.84 6.19
C VAL A 35 19.03 18.27 5.81
N PRO A 36 20.34 18.58 5.88
CA PRO A 36 20.88 19.84 5.39
C PRO A 36 20.48 20.08 3.93
N ARG A 37 20.13 21.31 3.56
CA ARG A 37 19.52 21.62 2.26
C ARG A 37 20.54 22.14 1.24
N GLU A 38 21.77 22.39 1.67
CA GLU A 38 22.82 22.92 0.83
C GLU A 38 23.28 21.90 -0.22
N PRO A 39 23.62 22.33 -1.45
CA PRO A 39 24.05 21.43 -2.53
C PRO A 39 25.26 20.56 -2.19
N LEU A 40 26.10 20.99 -1.24
CA LEU A 40 27.28 20.24 -0.80
C LEU A 40 26.95 18.91 -0.10
N HIS A 41 25.70 18.73 0.35
CA HIS A 41 25.22 17.51 1.02
C HIS A 41 24.51 16.54 0.06
N GLU A 42 24.71 16.65 -1.25
CA GLU A 42 24.02 15.81 -2.25
C GLU A 42 24.20 14.29 -2.00
N ALA A 43 25.39 13.87 -1.54
CA ALA A 43 25.65 12.47 -1.20
C ALA A 43 24.76 11.98 -0.04
N GLU A 44 24.52 12.83 0.96
CA GLU A 44 23.62 12.54 2.07
C GLU A 44 22.17 12.48 1.59
N HIS A 45 21.74 13.40 0.71
CA HIS A 45 20.41 13.36 0.11
C HIS A 45 20.16 12.02 -0.60
N ARG A 46 21.13 11.54 -1.39
CA ARG A 46 21.04 10.25 -2.09
C ARG A 46 20.94 9.08 -1.11
N ALA A 47 21.70 9.11 0.00
CA ALA A 47 21.65 8.07 1.02
C ALA A 47 20.28 8.01 1.71
N TYR A 48 19.71 9.16 2.08
CA TYR A 48 18.37 9.21 2.70
C TYR A 48 17.26 8.81 1.73
N VAL A 49 17.37 9.19 0.46
CA VAL A 49 16.44 8.73 -0.59
C VAL A 49 16.48 7.21 -0.73
N ALA A 50 17.68 6.61 -0.76
CA ALA A 50 17.82 5.16 -0.83
C ALA A 50 17.24 4.47 0.40
N GLU A 51 17.53 4.97 1.60
CA GLU A 51 16.98 4.46 2.85
C GLU A 51 15.43 4.49 2.86
N ALA A 52 14.84 5.61 2.45
CA ALA A 52 13.39 5.75 2.37
C ALA A 52 12.77 4.77 1.36
N MET A 53 13.43 4.53 0.22
CA MET A 53 12.98 3.56 -0.78
C MET A 53 13.05 2.12 -0.25
N ASP A 54 14.13 1.76 0.44
CA ASP A 54 14.29 0.44 1.07
C ASP A 54 13.25 0.20 2.17
N HIS A 55 12.83 1.27 2.85
CA HIS A 55 11.77 1.19 3.83
C HIS A 55 10.41 0.83 3.21
N HIS A 56 10.05 1.42 2.07
CA HIS A 56 8.82 1.05 1.35
C HIS A 56 8.87 -0.41 0.87
N VAL A 57 10.03 -0.89 0.41
CA VAL A 57 10.22 -2.32 0.05
C VAL A 57 9.97 -3.21 1.26
N SER A 58 10.58 -2.86 2.40
CA SER A 58 10.43 -3.61 3.66
C SER A 58 8.98 -3.64 4.13
N TYR A 59 8.24 -2.54 3.96
CA TYR A 59 6.81 -2.47 4.25
C TYR A 59 5.99 -3.45 3.42
N PHE A 60 6.13 -3.42 2.09
CA PHE A 60 5.37 -4.31 1.22
C PHE A 60 5.73 -5.78 1.42
N LEU A 61 6.97 -6.08 1.79
CA LEU A 61 7.38 -7.42 2.23
C LEU A 61 6.67 -7.84 3.53
N ALA A 62 6.69 -6.98 4.56
CA ALA A 62 6.02 -7.24 5.82
C ALA A 62 4.50 -7.44 5.65
N LYS A 63 3.87 -6.60 4.82
CA LYS A 63 2.46 -6.73 4.41
C LYS A 63 2.20 -8.07 3.70
N SER A 64 3.13 -8.53 2.87
CA SER A 64 3.01 -9.83 2.19
C SER A 64 3.13 -11.01 3.14
N ILE A 65 4.03 -10.93 4.13
CA ILE A 65 4.14 -11.95 5.19
C ILE A 65 2.85 -12.01 6.01
N LEU A 66 2.23 -10.87 6.30
CA LEU A 66 0.94 -10.81 6.99
C LEU A 66 -0.17 -11.48 6.19
N ALA A 67 -0.20 -11.29 4.88
CA ALA A 67 -1.21 -11.89 4.02
C ALA A 67 -1.15 -13.42 3.95
N LEU A 68 0.01 -14.03 4.24
CA LEU A 68 0.12 -15.49 4.37
C LEU A 68 -0.72 -16.03 5.54
N ARG A 69 -1.03 -15.18 6.52
CA ARG A 69 -1.86 -15.52 7.69
C ARG A 69 -3.31 -15.19 7.43
N ASP A 70 -3.59 -13.92 7.13
CA ASP A 70 -4.93 -13.43 6.82
C ASP A 70 -4.86 -12.31 5.76
N PRO A 71 -5.18 -12.61 4.49
CA PRO A 71 -5.16 -11.61 3.45
C PRO A 71 -6.20 -10.52 3.65
N ALA A 72 -7.32 -10.77 4.36
CA ALA A 72 -8.31 -9.73 4.65
C ALA A 72 -7.73 -8.66 5.59
N VAL A 73 -6.97 -9.09 6.62
CA VAL A 73 -6.28 -8.18 7.54
C VAL A 73 -5.18 -7.38 6.83
N ALA A 74 -4.44 -8.01 5.92
CA ALA A 74 -3.42 -7.32 5.12
C ALA A 74 -4.02 -6.30 4.14
N LEU A 75 -5.22 -6.57 3.60
CA LEU A 75 -5.95 -5.67 2.71
C LEU A 75 -6.63 -4.51 3.45
N CYS A 76 -7.18 -4.77 4.64
CA CYS A 76 -7.89 -3.78 5.44
C CYS A 76 -7.60 -3.99 6.93
N PRO A 77 -6.50 -3.41 7.43
CA PRO A 77 -6.14 -3.50 8.85
C PRO A 77 -7.28 -3.03 9.77
N PRO A 78 -7.67 -3.81 10.80
CA PRO A 78 -8.81 -3.49 11.66
C PRO A 78 -8.72 -2.13 12.36
N ARG A 79 -7.50 -1.64 12.61
CA ARG A 79 -7.18 -0.43 13.38
C ARG A 79 -7.24 0.88 12.61
N LEU A 80 -7.33 0.82 11.30
CA LEU A 80 -7.56 2.04 10.52
C LEU A 80 -8.90 2.64 10.97
N SER A 81 -8.94 3.96 11.16
CA SER A 81 -10.22 4.65 11.33
C SER A 81 -11.15 4.38 10.16
N LEU A 82 -12.43 4.67 10.37
CA LEU A 82 -13.41 4.58 9.30
C LEU A 82 -13.03 5.47 8.10
N LEU A 83 -12.48 6.65 8.35
CA LEU A 83 -12.03 7.56 7.30
C LEU A 83 -10.81 7.01 6.55
N ALA A 84 -9.80 6.51 7.28
CA ALA A 84 -8.66 5.84 6.65
C ALA A 84 -9.11 4.65 5.78
N LYS A 85 -10.06 3.84 6.26
CA LYS A 85 -10.65 2.74 5.49
C LYS A 85 -11.39 3.24 4.23
N ALA A 86 -12.07 4.37 4.31
CA ALA A 86 -12.77 4.96 3.17
C ALA A 86 -11.79 5.53 2.10
N LEU A 87 -10.58 5.93 2.51
CA LEU A 87 -9.53 6.43 1.62
C LEU A 87 -8.62 5.33 1.07
N LEU A 88 -8.72 4.09 1.59
CA LEU A 88 -7.98 2.97 1.03
C LEU A 88 -8.45 2.70 -0.40
N TRP A 89 -7.48 2.63 -1.30
CA TRP A 89 -7.67 2.05 -2.61
C TRP A 89 -7.56 0.52 -2.47
N ILE A 90 -6.52 -0.09 -3.02
CA ILE A 90 -6.27 -1.53 -2.92
C ILE A 90 -5.18 -1.76 -1.88
N GLY A 91 -5.61 -1.91 -0.62
CA GLY A 91 -4.72 -2.17 0.53
C GLY A 91 -3.68 -1.07 0.81
N GLY A 92 -3.93 0.16 0.36
CA GLY A 92 -3.06 1.32 0.57
C GLY A 92 -3.53 2.54 -0.23
N TRP A 93 -2.69 3.57 -0.34
CA TRP A 93 -2.96 4.78 -1.14
C TRP A 93 -2.96 4.48 -2.64
N GLN A 94 -3.66 5.28 -3.45
CA GLN A 94 -3.66 5.13 -4.91
C GLN A 94 -2.38 5.76 -5.50
N PRO A 95 -1.65 5.09 -6.42
CA PRO A 95 -0.37 5.58 -6.97
C PRO A 95 -0.37 7.02 -7.52
N THR A 96 -1.50 7.47 -8.08
CA THR A 96 -1.71 8.84 -8.56
C THR A 96 -1.70 9.89 -7.45
N ALA A 97 -1.96 9.52 -6.19
CA ALA A 97 -1.90 10.43 -5.05
C ALA A 97 -0.46 10.92 -4.81
N ALA A 98 0.53 10.02 -4.87
CA ALA A 98 1.94 10.41 -4.75
C ALA A 98 2.36 11.40 -5.84
N LEU A 99 1.89 11.21 -7.09
CA LEU A 99 2.20 12.14 -8.19
C LEU A 99 1.69 13.58 -8.00
N ARG A 100 0.76 13.81 -7.06
CA ARG A 100 0.30 15.14 -6.67
C ARG A 100 1.19 15.81 -5.62
N LEU A 101 2.04 15.03 -4.95
CA LEU A 101 2.99 15.49 -3.94
C LEU A 101 4.32 15.97 -4.56
N VAL A 102 4.50 15.80 -5.88
CA VAL A 102 5.69 16.34 -6.55
C VAL A 102 5.59 17.88 -6.57
N PRO A 103 6.58 18.61 -6.03
CA PRO A 103 6.51 20.07 -5.90
C PRO A 103 6.55 20.76 -7.27
N ALA A 104 5.38 21.19 -7.76
CA ALA A 104 5.21 21.73 -9.10
C ALA A 104 6.04 23.01 -9.38
N GLY A 105 6.34 23.80 -8.35
CA GLY A 105 7.13 25.04 -8.47
C GLY A 105 8.65 24.83 -8.54
N ALA A 106 9.13 23.60 -8.38
CA ALA A 106 10.56 23.29 -8.32
C ALA A 106 11.10 22.55 -9.56
N LEU A 107 10.24 22.18 -10.52
CA LEU A 107 10.62 21.33 -11.65
C LEU A 107 11.13 22.14 -12.85
N SER A 108 12.14 21.61 -13.54
CA SER A 108 12.49 22.08 -14.88
C SER A 108 11.39 21.74 -15.89
N ALA A 109 11.39 22.39 -17.06
CA ALA A 109 10.43 22.10 -18.13
C ALA A 109 10.50 20.63 -18.61
N GLU A 110 11.72 20.06 -18.67
CA GLU A 110 11.95 18.66 -19.01
C GLU A 110 11.40 17.73 -17.92
N GLN A 111 11.62 18.07 -16.65
CA GLN A 111 11.08 17.32 -15.52
C GLN A 111 9.54 17.34 -15.53
N ALA A 112 8.93 18.49 -15.78
CA ALA A 112 7.49 18.63 -15.84
C ALA A 112 6.88 17.80 -16.99
N SER A 113 7.47 17.84 -18.18
CA SER A 113 7.04 17.02 -19.33
C SER A 113 7.13 15.51 -19.03
N SER A 114 8.25 15.09 -18.44
CA SER A 114 8.46 13.69 -18.05
C SER A 114 7.48 13.24 -16.96
N LEU A 115 7.17 14.12 -15.99
CA LEU A 115 6.17 13.84 -14.97
C LEU A 115 4.78 13.65 -15.56
N GLU A 116 4.40 14.41 -16.58
CA GLU A 116 3.11 14.21 -17.28
C GLU A 116 3.06 12.86 -18.00
N ALA A 117 4.16 12.42 -18.61
CA ALA A 117 4.24 11.08 -19.19
C ALA A 117 4.09 9.99 -18.10
N ILE A 118 4.73 10.15 -16.94
CA ILE A 118 4.55 9.25 -15.79
C ILE A 118 3.07 9.25 -15.36
N ARG A 119 2.43 10.42 -15.21
CA ARG A 119 1.01 10.55 -14.85
C ARG A 119 0.09 9.82 -15.83
N ALA A 120 0.32 9.94 -17.13
CA ALA A 120 -0.47 9.25 -18.14
C ALA A 120 -0.37 7.72 -18.01
N VAL A 121 0.85 7.19 -17.91
CA VAL A 121 1.09 5.74 -17.76
C VAL A 121 0.52 5.22 -16.44
N THR A 122 0.72 5.94 -15.33
CA THR A 122 0.19 5.55 -14.02
C THR A 122 -1.34 5.51 -14.02
N ARG A 123 -2.02 6.48 -14.64
CA ARG A 123 -3.49 6.47 -14.74
C ARG A 123 -4.00 5.23 -15.48
N ALA A 124 -3.36 4.85 -16.59
CA ALA A 124 -3.73 3.66 -17.34
C ALA A 124 -3.50 2.37 -16.52
N ALA A 125 -2.35 2.27 -15.84
CA ALA A 125 -2.03 1.14 -14.98
C ALA A 125 -2.99 1.01 -13.79
N VAL A 126 -3.32 2.12 -13.12
CA VAL A 126 -4.33 2.16 -12.04
C VAL A 126 -5.68 1.65 -12.54
N ALA A 127 -6.15 2.13 -13.70
CA ALA A 127 -7.42 1.70 -14.29
C ALA A 127 -7.43 0.18 -14.60
N ALA A 128 -6.29 -0.38 -15.03
CA ALA A 128 -6.14 -1.81 -15.28
C ALA A 128 -6.24 -2.63 -13.99
N VAL A 129 -5.55 -2.22 -12.92
CA VAL A 129 -5.60 -2.89 -11.60
C VAL A 129 -7.02 -2.83 -11.02
N GLU A 130 -7.69 -1.67 -11.12
CA GLU A 130 -9.08 -1.53 -10.66
C GLU A 130 -10.05 -2.41 -11.45
N LYS A 131 -9.86 -2.53 -12.76
CA LYS A 131 -10.67 -3.42 -13.60
C LYS A 131 -10.53 -4.87 -13.14
N GLU A 132 -9.31 -5.32 -12.84
CA GLU A 132 -9.10 -6.68 -12.34
C GLU A 132 -9.67 -6.87 -10.93
N MET A 133 -9.51 -5.90 -10.03
CA MET A 133 -10.14 -5.95 -8.70
C MET A 133 -11.66 -6.09 -8.79
N ARG A 134 -12.31 -5.29 -9.64
CA ARG A 134 -13.76 -5.37 -9.89
C ARG A 134 -14.15 -6.74 -10.43
N ARG A 135 -13.37 -7.32 -11.35
CA ARG A 135 -13.60 -8.67 -11.87
C ARG A 135 -13.56 -9.71 -10.75
N VAL A 136 -12.53 -9.68 -9.91
CA VAL A 136 -12.38 -10.59 -8.77
C VAL A 136 -13.57 -10.48 -7.80
N GLN A 137 -14.01 -9.25 -7.50
CA GLN A 137 -15.15 -8.99 -6.62
C GLN A 137 -16.46 -9.52 -7.21
N ASN A 138 -16.74 -9.24 -8.49
CA ASN A 138 -17.95 -9.69 -9.16
C ASN A 138 -18.00 -11.23 -9.26
N ASP A 139 -16.90 -11.87 -9.66
CA ASP A 139 -16.78 -13.33 -9.68
C ASP A 139 -17.02 -13.93 -8.28
N GLY A 140 -16.46 -13.28 -7.25
CA GLY A 140 -16.60 -13.70 -5.86
C GLY A 140 -18.04 -13.61 -5.37
N LEU A 141 -18.73 -12.50 -5.66
CA LEU A 141 -20.13 -12.28 -5.33
C LEU A 141 -21.02 -13.35 -5.98
N VAL A 142 -20.84 -13.61 -7.28
CA VAL A 142 -21.61 -14.65 -7.99
C VAL A 142 -21.39 -16.02 -7.33
N ARG A 143 -20.13 -16.38 -7.04
CA ARG A 143 -19.82 -17.66 -6.38
C ARG A 143 -20.40 -17.77 -4.98
N PHE A 144 -20.41 -16.67 -4.21
CA PHE A 144 -21.05 -16.61 -2.91
C PHE A 144 -22.56 -16.87 -3.02
N MET A 145 -23.25 -16.19 -3.94
CA MET A 145 -24.69 -16.38 -4.17
C MET A 145 -25.04 -17.80 -4.63
N LEU A 146 -24.21 -18.42 -5.49
CA LEU A 146 -24.39 -19.80 -5.92
C LEU A 146 -24.15 -20.81 -4.79
N ALA A 147 -23.17 -20.55 -3.93
CA ALA A 147 -22.90 -21.38 -2.75
C ALA A 147 -24.12 -21.45 -1.82
N GLY A 148 -24.83 -20.34 -1.62
CA GLY A 148 -26.05 -20.28 -0.82
C GLY A 148 -27.23 -21.09 -1.40
N ARG A 149 -27.22 -21.38 -2.71
CA ARG A 149 -28.32 -22.09 -3.39
C ARG A 149 -28.06 -23.59 -3.58
N ALA A 150 -26.80 -24.01 -3.59
CA ALA A 150 -26.41 -25.37 -3.97
C ALA A 150 -26.32 -26.37 -2.79
N ALA A 151 -26.42 -25.89 -1.55
CA ALA A 151 -26.15 -26.69 -0.36
C ALA A 151 -27.43 -27.27 0.27
N ALA A 152 -27.37 -28.54 0.68
CA ALA A 152 -28.51 -29.30 1.21
C ALA A 152 -28.91 -28.95 2.65
N SER A 153 -28.13 -28.11 3.35
CA SER A 153 -28.40 -27.70 4.73
C SER A 153 -27.79 -26.34 5.03
N ALA A 154 -28.28 -25.69 6.08
CA ALA A 154 -27.74 -24.40 6.53
C ALA A 154 -26.24 -24.47 6.89
N ALA A 155 -25.79 -25.58 7.47
CA ALA A 155 -24.38 -25.79 7.79
C ALA A 155 -23.52 -25.92 6.51
N ALA A 156 -24.03 -26.61 5.48
CA ALA A 156 -23.35 -26.74 4.20
C ALA A 156 -23.31 -25.41 3.43
N VAL A 157 -24.38 -24.59 3.50
CA VAL A 157 -24.40 -23.22 2.97
C VAL A 157 -23.28 -22.38 3.59
N ALA A 158 -23.24 -22.31 4.92
CA ALA A 158 -22.26 -21.50 5.63
C ALA A 158 -20.81 -21.91 5.30
N ALA A 159 -20.54 -23.21 5.17
CA ALA A 159 -19.23 -23.71 4.77
C ALA A 159 -18.87 -23.32 3.32
N ALA A 160 -19.81 -23.45 2.39
CA ALA A 160 -19.59 -23.12 0.98
C ALA A 160 -19.40 -21.61 0.75
N GLU A 161 -20.20 -20.78 1.43
CA GLU A 161 -20.09 -19.32 1.44
C GLU A 161 -18.73 -18.87 2.00
N LYS A 162 -18.31 -19.43 3.15
CA LYS A 162 -17.00 -19.17 3.73
C LYS A 162 -15.86 -19.52 2.75
N ALA A 163 -15.97 -20.65 2.06
CA ALA A 163 -14.99 -21.05 1.06
C ALA A 163 -14.99 -20.11 -0.17
N ALA A 164 -16.16 -19.62 -0.60
CA ALA A 164 -16.28 -18.65 -1.69
C ALA A 164 -15.62 -17.32 -1.32
N ILE A 165 -15.89 -16.79 -0.11
CA ILE A 165 -15.26 -15.58 0.43
C ILE A 165 -13.75 -15.77 0.53
N GLY A 166 -13.28 -16.89 1.11
CA GLY A 166 -11.85 -17.16 1.26
C GLY A 166 -11.10 -17.16 -0.09
N ARG A 167 -11.69 -17.76 -1.14
CA ARG A 167 -11.12 -17.72 -2.49
C ARG A 167 -11.12 -16.32 -3.09
N MET A 168 -12.19 -15.55 -2.87
CA MET A 168 -12.26 -14.16 -3.34
C MET A 168 -11.16 -13.32 -2.68
N VAL A 169 -11.04 -13.37 -1.35
CA VAL A 169 -10.03 -12.63 -0.58
C VAL A 169 -8.61 -13.00 -1.02
N ALA A 170 -8.32 -14.29 -1.25
CA ALA A 170 -7.02 -14.72 -1.77
C ALA A 170 -6.71 -14.13 -3.16
N ARG A 171 -7.68 -14.07 -4.07
CA ARG A 171 -7.52 -13.41 -5.38
C ARG A 171 -7.36 -11.90 -5.25
N GLN A 172 -8.11 -11.25 -4.36
CA GLN A 172 -7.99 -9.81 -4.09
C GLN A 172 -6.58 -9.48 -3.58
N TRP A 173 -6.01 -10.35 -2.75
CA TRP A 173 -4.63 -10.22 -2.30
C TRP A 173 -3.64 -10.27 -3.47
N SER A 174 -3.78 -11.21 -4.41
CA SER A 174 -2.92 -11.23 -5.62
C SER A 174 -2.98 -9.92 -6.40
N VAL A 175 -4.16 -9.30 -6.51
CA VAL A 175 -4.30 -7.97 -7.14
C VAL A 175 -3.62 -6.88 -6.29
N SER A 176 -3.67 -6.97 -4.96
CA SER A 176 -2.95 -6.04 -4.08
C SER A 176 -1.43 -6.10 -4.23
N VAL A 177 -0.86 -7.27 -4.51
CA VAL A 177 0.59 -7.38 -4.78
C VAL A 177 0.98 -6.61 -6.05
N VAL A 178 0.11 -6.63 -7.08
CA VAL A 178 0.28 -5.82 -8.28
C VAL A 178 0.13 -4.33 -7.96
N ALA A 179 -0.84 -3.96 -7.11
CA ALA A 179 -1.01 -2.58 -6.66
C ALA A 179 0.22 -2.07 -5.87
N ASP A 180 0.79 -2.89 -4.99
CA ASP A 180 2.01 -2.56 -4.23
C ASP A 180 3.23 -2.43 -5.15
N SER A 181 3.35 -3.30 -6.15
CA SER A 181 4.37 -3.18 -7.20
C SER A 181 4.24 -1.87 -7.97
N LEU A 182 3.02 -1.47 -8.33
CA LEU A 182 2.75 -0.20 -9.04
C LEU A 182 3.09 1.02 -8.17
N ARG A 183 2.82 0.98 -6.86
CA ARG A 183 3.26 2.04 -5.92
C ARG A 183 4.78 2.19 -5.96
N MET A 184 5.52 1.09 -5.83
CA MET A 184 6.98 1.11 -5.88
C MET A 184 7.52 1.57 -7.23
N GLU A 185 6.92 1.15 -8.34
CA GLU A 185 7.32 1.60 -9.67
C GLU A 185 7.16 3.12 -9.81
N VAL A 186 6.03 3.68 -9.36
CA VAL A 186 5.78 5.12 -9.39
C VAL A 186 6.81 5.87 -8.55
N LEU A 187 7.09 5.42 -7.32
CA LEU A 187 8.10 6.04 -6.47
C LEU A 187 9.48 6.02 -7.13
N ARG A 188 9.90 4.88 -7.69
CA ARG A 188 11.19 4.77 -8.41
C ARG A 188 11.28 5.71 -9.61
N ARG A 189 10.22 5.81 -10.41
CA ARG A 189 10.19 6.67 -11.60
C ARG A 189 10.24 8.16 -11.24
N VAL A 190 9.54 8.56 -10.18
CA VAL A 190 9.60 9.95 -9.69
C VAL A 190 10.96 10.25 -9.08
N VAL A 191 11.50 9.38 -8.23
CA VAL A 191 12.84 9.59 -7.64
C VAL A 191 13.93 9.68 -8.70
N ALA A 192 13.87 8.85 -9.75
CA ALA A 192 14.82 8.91 -10.86
C ALA A 192 14.72 10.18 -11.72
N LEU A 193 13.57 10.86 -11.68
CA LEU A 193 13.33 12.11 -12.40
C LEU A 193 13.84 13.34 -11.64
N LEU A 194 13.81 13.28 -10.31
CA LEU A 194 14.08 14.40 -9.42
C LEU A 194 15.58 14.51 -9.11
N SER A 195 16.02 15.73 -8.77
CA SER A 195 17.29 15.90 -8.09
C SER A 195 17.24 15.25 -6.70
N PRO A 196 18.37 14.90 -6.08
CA PRO A 196 18.38 14.28 -4.77
C PRO A 196 17.59 15.08 -3.71
N LEU A 197 17.74 16.40 -3.68
CA LEU A 197 17.00 17.26 -2.77
C LEU A 197 15.49 17.30 -3.05
N GLN A 198 15.09 17.39 -4.33
CA GLN A 198 13.67 17.29 -4.71
C GLN A 198 13.07 15.92 -4.32
N ALA A 199 13.84 14.85 -4.47
CA ALA A 199 13.43 13.49 -4.09
C ALA A 199 13.27 13.35 -2.58
N VAL A 200 14.13 14.01 -1.77
CA VAL A 200 13.95 14.09 -0.31
C VAL A 200 12.60 14.73 0.02
N ASP A 201 12.28 15.89 -0.54
CA ASP A 201 11.02 16.60 -0.27
C ASP A 201 9.81 15.77 -0.67
N PHE A 202 9.85 15.20 -1.87
CA PHE A 202 8.81 14.32 -2.37
C PHE A 202 8.58 13.11 -1.46
N LEU A 203 9.64 12.42 -1.05
CA LEU A 203 9.53 11.25 -0.18
C LEU A 203 9.08 11.62 1.24
N ALA A 204 9.48 12.78 1.77
CA ALA A 204 9.00 13.27 3.05
C ALA A 204 7.48 13.46 3.04
N ASP A 205 6.93 14.01 1.95
CA ASP A 205 5.48 14.19 1.78
C ASP A 205 4.74 12.85 1.59
N VAL A 206 5.31 11.92 0.82
CA VAL A 206 4.76 10.56 0.67
C VAL A 206 4.70 9.84 2.02
N VAL A 207 5.81 9.83 2.76
CA VAL A 207 5.90 9.19 4.08
C VAL A 207 4.91 9.84 5.05
N ARG A 208 4.75 11.17 5.01
CA ARG A 208 3.76 11.89 5.82
C ARG A 208 2.32 11.47 5.48
N MET A 209 1.99 11.33 4.19
CA MET A 209 0.68 10.85 3.75
C MET A 209 0.42 9.42 4.27
N GLU A 210 1.39 8.52 4.14
CA GLU A 210 1.27 7.15 4.62
C GLU A 210 1.07 7.05 6.13
N ILE A 211 1.87 7.81 6.90
CA ILE A 211 1.71 7.88 8.37
C ILE A 211 0.32 8.39 8.73
N SER A 212 -0.14 9.46 8.07
CA SER A 212 -1.45 10.06 8.34
C SER A 212 -2.58 9.06 8.11
N MET A 213 -2.53 8.28 7.02
CA MET A 213 -3.51 7.23 6.77
C MET A 213 -3.61 6.17 7.88
N HIS A 214 -2.54 5.94 8.64
CA HIS A 214 -2.52 4.95 9.71
C HIS A 214 -2.78 5.52 11.11
N GLN A 215 -2.76 6.85 11.24
CA GLN A 215 -2.99 7.57 12.51
C GLN A 215 -4.35 8.27 12.57
N MET A 216 -5.00 8.48 11.42
CA MET A 216 -6.38 8.99 11.32
C MET A 216 -7.37 8.04 11.97
#